data_AF-A0A957J2A2-F1
#
_entry.id   AF-A0A957J2A2-F1
#
_cell.length_a   1.000
_cell.length_b   1.000
_cell.length_c   1.000
_cell.angle_alpha   90.00
_cell.angle_beta   90.00
_cell.angle_gamma   90.00
#
_symmetry.space_group_name_H-M   'P 1'
#
loop_
_entity.id
_entity.type
_entity.pdbx_description
1 polymer ?
#
loop_
_entity_poly.entity_id
_entity_poly.type
_entity_poly.pdbx_seq_one_letter_code
_entity_poly.pdbx_strand_id
1 'polypeptide(L)'
;IERIAELVNKGVITDISDLRDASDRRGISIIVELKRHAQPLKVLNQLYKHTSLQTTFGVQMLALVDKQPTLLSLKRALQIYIDHRVTVITRRTQFELNKALKRQHILEGLLIALDHLDAVIDTIRQSPDADQARTRLMGNFGLSEAQATAILDMQLRRLAALERQKIEDEYKEVSAHIEYLRGLLADKQKILTLVKEDMVYLKETYGDERRSQIAFGLDAEINMEDIIPDEDVLVSITQRGYIKRTPVSAYRKQQRGGKGLIGMSTREKDELEHLFAAGSHNTILFFSNRGKVYAEKTYNIPELDRTAKGTSLMNILPLLPEEKITAALPVHDFADAEYLTMI
;
A
#
# COMPACT_ATOMS: atom_id res chain seq x y z
N ILE A 1 11.52 18.32 -14.06
CA ILE A 1 11.92 18.99 -15.32
C ILE A 1 13.41 19.33 -15.30
N GLU A 2 13.89 20.09 -14.32
CA GLU A 2 15.31 20.47 -14.19
C GLU A 2 16.29 19.29 -14.29
N ARG A 3 16.02 18.20 -13.55
CA ARG A 3 16.83 16.98 -13.61
C ARG A 3 16.89 16.35 -15.02
N ILE A 4 15.79 16.39 -15.78
CA ILE A 4 15.74 15.85 -17.14
C ILE A 4 16.61 16.73 -18.05
N ALA A 5 16.47 18.05 -17.96
CA ALA A 5 17.28 19.00 -18.72
C ALA A 5 18.79 18.84 -18.43
N GLU A 6 19.15 18.63 -17.16
CA GLU A 6 20.53 18.34 -16.74
C GLU A 6 21.07 17.06 -17.39
N LEU A 7 20.29 15.97 -17.42
CA LEU A 7 20.69 14.69 -18.02
C LEU A 7 20.86 14.78 -19.54
N VAL A 8 20.05 15.60 -20.21
CA VAL A 8 20.18 15.88 -21.65
C VAL A 8 21.45 16.69 -21.91
N ASN A 9 21.70 17.75 -21.14
CA ASN A 9 22.90 18.58 -21.28
C ASN A 9 24.20 17.81 -20.99
N LYS A 10 24.16 16.85 -20.07
CA LYS A 10 25.29 15.96 -19.75
C LYS A 10 25.48 14.81 -20.76
N GLY A 11 24.60 14.68 -21.74
CA GLY A 11 24.66 13.62 -22.75
C GLY A 11 24.32 12.21 -22.21
N VAL A 12 23.69 12.11 -21.05
CA VAL A 12 23.25 10.82 -20.47
C VAL A 12 22.01 10.30 -21.21
N ILE A 13 21.08 11.20 -21.56
CA ILE A 13 19.92 10.90 -22.39
C ILE A 13 20.06 11.74 -23.66
N THR A 14 20.47 11.11 -24.77
CA THR A 14 20.76 11.79 -26.03
C THR A 14 19.56 11.99 -26.93
N ASP A 15 18.47 11.27 -26.67
CA ASP A 15 17.37 11.05 -27.62
C ASP A 15 16.20 12.04 -27.44
N ILE A 16 16.29 12.92 -26.44
CA ILE A 16 15.34 14.00 -26.19
C ILE A 16 15.75 15.24 -26.98
N SER A 17 14.77 15.87 -27.65
CA SER A 17 14.92 17.08 -28.45
C SER A 17 14.51 18.33 -27.67
N ASP A 18 13.35 18.29 -27.00
CA ASP A 18 12.80 19.43 -26.26
C ASP A 18 11.97 18.92 -25.06
N LEU A 19 11.76 19.79 -24.07
CA LEU A 19 10.98 19.51 -22.88
C LEU A 19 10.13 20.73 -22.52
N ARG A 20 8.81 20.57 -22.49
CA ARG A 20 7.85 21.66 -22.23
C ARG A 20 6.89 21.32 -21.11
N ASP A 21 6.64 22.30 -20.24
CA ASP A 21 5.57 22.24 -19.25
C ASP A 21 4.30 22.85 -19.85
N ALA A 22 3.26 22.04 -19.99
CA ALA A 22 1.94 22.41 -20.51
C ALA A 22 0.86 22.32 -19.42
N SER A 23 1.26 22.40 -18.14
CA SER A 23 0.35 22.33 -17.00
C SER A 23 -0.59 23.53 -16.97
N ASP A 24 -1.88 23.27 -16.71
CA ASP A 24 -2.92 24.28 -16.59
C ASP A 24 -3.69 24.13 -15.27
N ARG A 25 -4.78 24.89 -15.09
CA ARG A 25 -5.63 24.78 -13.89
C ARG A 25 -6.38 23.43 -13.79
N ARG A 26 -6.40 22.62 -14.84
CA ARG A 26 -7.09 21.32 -14.90
C ARG A 26 -6.14 20.15 -14.63
N GLY A 27 -4.84 20.34 -14.71
CA GLY A 27 -3.88 19.31 -14.32
C GLY A 27 -2.43 19.60 -14.69
N ILE A 28 -1.56 18.69 -14.28
CA ILE A 28 -0.14 18.71 -14.59
C ILE A 28 0.06 17.98 -15.93
N SER A 29 0.73 18.61 -16.89
CA SER A 29 1.04 18.02 -18.19
C SER A 29 2.46 18.39 -18.61
N ILE A 30 3.29 17.38 -18.86
CA ILE A 30 4.68 17.55 -19.27
C ILE A 30 4.86 16.88 -20.63
N ILE A 31 5.35 17.64 -21.61
CA ILE A 31 5.58 17.18 -22.98
C ILE A 31 7.08 16.98 -23.18
N VAL A 32 7.48 15.76 -23.55
CA VAL A 32 8.86 15.40 -23.90
C VAL A 32 8.90 15.16 -25.41
N GLU A 33 9.57 16.03 -26.17
CA GLU A 33 9.75 15.86 -27.61
C GLU A 33 11.00 15.01 -27.88
N LEU A 34 10.86 13.96 -28.69
CA LEU A 34 11.95 13.04 -29.03
C LEU A 34 12.59 13.38 -30.37
N LYS A 35 13.85 12.98 -30.57
CA LYS A 35 14.53 13.06 -31.87
C LYS A 35 13.91 12.07 -32.87
N ARG A 36 14.00 12.36 -34.18
CA ARG A 36 13.35 11.58 -35.25
C ARG A 36 13.68 10.08 -35.30
N HIS A 37 14.82 9.66 -34.76
CA HIS A 37 15.29 8.27 -34.75
C HIS A 37 15.22 7.60 -33.37
N ALA A 38 14.69 8.30 -32.37
CA ALA A 38 14.59 7.80 -31.01
C ALA A 38 13.49 6.75 -30.87
N GLN A 39 13.77 5.69 -30.11
CA GLN A 39 12.76 4.71 -29.72
C GLN A 39 12.08 5.16 -28.41
N PRO A 40 10.76 5.44 -28.39
CA PRO A 40 10.09 6.03 -27.23
C PRO A 40 10.21 5.21 -25.94
N LEU A 41 10.07 3.88 -26.03
CA LEU A 41 10.15 2.98 -24.88
C LEU A 41 11.55 2.98 -24.24
N LYS A 42 12.60 3.04 -25.06
CA LYS A 42 13.99 3.11 -24.58
C LYS A 42 14.24 4.40 -23.80
N VAL A 43 13.75 5.53 -24.31
CA VAL A 43 13.87 6.83 -23.63
C VAL A 43 13.05 6.84 -22.33
N LEU A 44 11.85 6.24 -22.33
CA LEU A 44 11.02 6.10 -21.14
C LEU A 44 11.74 5.28 -20.04
N ASN A 45 12.38 4.17 -20.40
CA ASN A 45 13.15 3.35 -19.46
C ASN A 45 14.37 4.10 -18.90
N GLN A 46 15.08 4.86 -19.74
CA GLN A 46 16.16 5.74 -19.27
C GLN A 46 15.66 6.82 -18.31
N LEU A 47 14.50 7.39 -18.58
CA LEU A 47 13.85 8.36 -17.71
C LEU A 47 13.48 7.74 -16.36
N TYR A 48 12.89 6.54 -16.33
CA TYR A 48 12.61 5.84 -15.06
C TYR A 48 13.88 5.53 -14.27
N LYS A 49 14.98 5.15 -14.94
CA LYS A 49 16.24 4.79 -14.29
C LYS A 49 17.01 6.00 -13.71
N HIS A 50 17.00 7.13 -14.41
CA HIS A 50 17.87 8.27 -14.07
C HIS A 50 17.13 9.44 -13.41
N THR A 51 15.80 9.37 -13.31
CA THR A 51 14.96 10.45 -12.75
C THR A 51 14.03 9.93 -11.66
N SER A 52 13.38 10.84 -10.93
CA SER A 52 12.39 10.52 -9.89
C SER A 52 11.01 10.15 -10.44
N LEU A 53 10.86 9.85 -11.73
CA LEU A 53 9.59 9.35 -12.28
C LEU A 53 9.24 7.96 -11.76
N GLN A 54 10.25 7.16 -11.39
CA GLN A 54 10.09 5.94 -10.63
C GLN A 54 10.89 6.08 -9.34
N THR A 55 10.22 5.86 -8.20
CA THR A 55 10.85 5.93 -6.88
C THR A 55 10.41 4.76 -6.03
N THR A 56 11.27 4.37 -5.10
CA THR A 56 10.92 3.41 -4.07
C THR A 56 10.39 4.15 -2.85
N PHE A 57 9.37 3.59 -2.22
CA PHE A 57 8.82 4.11 -0.98
C PHE A 57 8.91 3.04 0.10
N GLY A 58 9.75 3.28 1.11
CA GLY A 58 9.91 2.37 2.25
C GLY A 58 8.69 2.46 3.17
N VAL A 59 7.88 1.40 3.23
CA VAL A 59 6.70 1.35 4.11
C VAL A 59 7.09 0.73 5.45
N GLN A 60 7.09 1.54 6.51
CA GLN A 60 7.29 1.07 7.89
C GLN A 60 6.14 1.57 8.79
N MET A 61 5.29 0.63 9.23
CA MET A 61 4.19 0.93 10.16
C MET A 61 4.69 0.94 11.61
N LEU A 62 5.33 2.05 12.02
CA LEU A 62 5.79 2.29 13.39
C LEU A 62 4.85 3.26 14.10
N ALA A 63 4.35 2.89 15.27
CA ALA A 63 3.49 3.76 16.09
C ALA A 63 3.72 3.53 17.59
N LEU A 64 3.27 4.49 18.40
CA LEU A 64 3.26 4.35 19.85
C LEU A 64 2.01 3.58 20.30
N VAL A 65 2.22 2.44 20.98
CA VAL A 65 1.18 1.69 21.67
C VAL A 65 1.55 1.70 23.14
N ASP A 66 0.65 2.21 23.99
CA ASP A 66 0.88 2.36 25.43
C ASP A 66 2.19 3.10 25.77
N LYS A 67 2.47 4.17 25.00
CA LYS A 67 3.69 5.01 25.08
C LYS A 67 5.00 4.30 24.71
N GLN A 68 4.92 3.11 24.09
CA GLN A 68 6.09 2.38 23.60
C GLN A 68 6.09 2.32 22.07
N PRO A 69 7.24 2.55 21.41
CA PRO A 69 7.35 2.42 19.96
C PRO A 69 7.26 0.95 19.55
N THR A 70 6.30 0.64 18.68
CA THR A 70 6.02 -0.73 18.24
C THR A 70 5.82 -0.78 16.73
N LEU A 71 6.41 -1.79 16.09
CA LEU A 71 6.13 -2.11 14.70
C LEU A 71 4.81 -2.87 14.62
N LEU A 72 3.91 -2.40 13.78
CA LEU A 72 2.55 -2.91 13.66
C LEU A 72 2.34 -3.56 12.30
N SER A 73 1.59 -4.66 12.30
CA SER A 73 0.93 -5.14 11.08
C SER A 73 -0.38 -4.39 10.87
N LEU A 74 -0.91 -4.39 9.64
CA LEU A 74 -2.20 -3.76 9.32
C LEU A 74 -3.32 -4.31 10.21
N LYS A 75 -3.36 -5.64 10.42
CA LYS A 75 -4.33 -6.29 11.31
C LYS A 75 -4.25 -5.74 12.73
N ARG A 76 -3.05 -5.60 13.29
CA ARG A 76 -2.86 -5.11 14.66
C ARG A 76 -3.25 -3.64 14.78
N ALA A 77 -2.87 -2.81 13.80
CA ALA A 77 -3.26 -1.40 13.77
C ALA A 77 -4.79 -1.21 13.74
N LEU A 78 -5.48 -1.98 12.88
CA LEU A 78 -6.95 -1.95 12.81
C LEU A 78 -7.60 -2.43 14.12
N GLN A 79 -7.06 -3.48 14.74
CA GLN A 79 -7.58 -3.96 16.03
C GLN A 79 -7.46 -2.90 17.13
N ILE A 80 -6.29 -2.24 17.23
CA ILE A 80 -6.08 -1.15 18.22
C ILE A 80 -7.08 -0.02 18.00
N TYR A 81 -7.34 0.35 16.75
CA TYR A 81 -8.34 1.37 16.44
C TYR A 81 -9.75 0.94 16.88
N ILE A 82 -10.16 -0.30 16.60
CA ILE A 82 -11.46 -0.83 17.02
C ILE A 82 -11.57 -0.87 18.56
N ASP A 83 -10.54 -1.34 19.27
CA ASP A 83 -10.53 -1.42 20.73
C ASP A 83 -10.63 -0.01 21.36
N HIS A 84 -9.95 0.97 20.76
CA HIS A 84 -10.08 2.37 21.16
C HIS A 84 -11.50 2.89 20.91
N ARG A 85 -12.13 2.60 19.77
CA ARG A 85 -13.52 2.99 19.48
C ARG A 85 -14.51 2.38 20.47
N VAL A 86 -14.36 1.10 20.81
CA VAL A 86 -15.17 0.44 21.84
C VAL A 86 -15.03 1.16 23.18
N THR A 87 -13.80 1.51 23.56
CA THR A 87 -13.53 2.25 24.81
C THR A 87 -14.18 3.63 24.83
N VAL A 88 -14.08 4.38 23.73
CA VAL A 88 -14.68 5.72 23.59
C VAL A 88 -16.20 5.65 23.67
N ILE A 89 -16.83 4.73 22.95
CA ILE A 89 -18.29 4.55 22.96
C ILE A 89 -18.75 4.14 24.36
N THR A 90 -18.08 3.17 25.00
CA THR A 90 -18.42 2.74 26.36
C THR A 90 -18.38 3.92 27.34
N ARG A 91 -17.34 4.76 27.29
CA ARG A 91 -17.23 5.95 28.15
C ARG A 91 -18.31 6.98 27.86
N ARG A 92 -18.63 7.23 26.57
CA ARG A 92 -19.72 8.13 26.15
C ARG A 92 -21.06 7.63 26.68
N THR A 93 -21.38 6.36 26.45
CA THR A 93 -22.62 5.73 26.90
C THR A 93 -22.75 5.74 28.42
N GLN A 94 -21.66 5.51 29.17
CA GLN A 94 -21.68 5.61 30.63
C GLN A 94 -21.94 7.05 31.10
N PHE A 95 -21.36 8.04 30.44
CA PHE A 95 -21.59 9.45 30.74
C PHE A 95 -23.05 9.85 30.50
N GLU A 96 -23.60 9.44 29.35
CA GLU A 96 -25.01 9.65 28.99
C GLU A 96 -25.95 8.94 29.97
N LEU A 97 -25.63 7.70 30.36
CA LEU A 97 -26.42 6.94 31.33
C LEU A 97 -26.44 7.63 32.69
N ASN A 98 -25.29 8.08 33.19
CA ASN A 98 -25.21 8.79 34.46
C ASN A 98 -26.01 10.11 34.42
N LYS A 99 -26.00 10.81 33.29
CA LYS A 99 -26.79 12.03 33.08
C LYS A 99 -28.29 11.73 33.06
N ALA A 100 -28.69 10.68 32.34
CA ALA A 100 -30.09 10.24 32.26
C ALA A 100 -30.62 9.77 33.62
N LEU A 101 -29.85 8.98 34.39
CA LEU A 101 -30.23 8.53 35.73
C LEU A 101 -30.44 9.71 36.69
N LYS A 102 -29.56 10.71 36.66
CA LYS A 102 -29.77 11.94 37.46
C LYS A 102 -31.04 12.67 37.07
N ARG A 103 -31.36 12.71 35.76
CA ARG A 103 -32.59 13.35 35.28
C ARG A 103 -33.83 12.56 35.68
N GLN A 104 -33.81 11.25 35.52
CA GLN A 104 -34.88 10.33 35.94
C GLN A 104 -35.17 10.51 37.44
N HIS A 105 -34.13 10.49 38.28
CA HIS A 105 -34.24 10.70 39.72
C HIS A 105 -34.97 11.99 40.09
N ILE A 106 -34.67 13.11 39.40
CA ILE A 106 -35.37 14.37 39.62
C ILE A 106 -36.84 14.28 39.17
N LEU A 107 -37.11 13.68 38.02
CA LEU A 107 -38.47 13.51 37.49
C LEU A 107 -39.33 12.64 38.42
N GLU A 108 -38.78 11.58 39.00
CA GLU A 108 -39.47 10.76 40.02
C GLU A 108 -39.90 11.59 41.22
N GLY A 109 -39.01 12.44 41.73
CA GLY A 109 -39.34 13.33 42.84
C GLY A 109 -40.44 14.33 42.50
N LEU A 110 -40.40 14.90 41.29
CA LEU A 110 -41.44 15.81 40.80
C LEU A 110 -42.79 15.10 40.62
N LEU A 111 -42.80 13.85 40.14
CA LEU A 111 -44.03 13.07 40.00
C LEU A 111 -44.65 12.75 41.37
N ILE A 112 -43.84 12.30 42.34
CA ILE A 112 -44.29 12.08 43.73
C ILE A 112 -44.89 13.37 44.30
N ALA A 113 -44.26 14.52 44.06
CA ALA A 113 -44.76 15.80 44.53
C ALA A 113 -46.08 16.22 43.85
N LEU A 114 -46.25 15.89 42.56
CA LEU A 114 -47.49 16.16 41.82
C LEU A 114 -48.65 15.24 42.25
N ASP A 115 -48.35 14.01 42.69
CA ASP A 115 -49.35 13.08 43.21
C ASP A 115 -49.80 13.42 44.64
N HIS A 116 -48.93 14.02 45.45
CA HIS A 116 -49.20 14.42 46.84
C HIS A 116 -49.18 15.95 47.03
N LEU A 117 -49.75 16.68 46.09
CA LEU A 117 -49.60 18.14 45.98
C LEU A 117 -49.96 18.91 47.26
N ASP A 118 -51.15 18.66 47.79
CA ASP A 118 -51.66 19.41 48.93
C ASP A 118 -50.78 19.19 50.17
N ALA A 119 -50.37 17.93 50.40
CA ALA A 119 -49.49 17.57 51.50
C ALA A 119 -48.09 18.20 51.37
N VAL A 120 -47.56 18.30 50.15
CA VAL A 120 -46.29 18.98 49.87
C VAL A 120 -46.41 20.49 50.13
N ILE A 121 -47.47 21.14 49.65
CA ILE A 121 -47.73 22.57 49.88
C ILE A 121 -47.88 22.87 51.37
N ASP A 122 -48.64 22.04 52.09
CA ASP A 122 -48.83 22.20 53.53
C ASP A 122 -47.51 22.03 54.31
N THR A 123 -46.68 21.04 53.92
CA THR A 123 -45.35 20.84 54.50
C THR A 123 -44.46 22.07 54.29
N ILE A 124 -44.49 22.67 53.09
CA ILE A 124 -43.72 23.88 52.76
C ILE A 124 -44.26 25.08 53.57
N ARG A 125 -45.58 25.28 53.62
CA ARG A 125 -46.21 26.42 54.32
C ARG A 125 -46.02 26.38 55.84
N GLN A 126 -45.95 25.18 56.43
CA GLN A 126 -45.69 24.99 57.87
C GLN A 126 -44.19 25.06 58.23
N SER A 127 -43.31 25.19 57.24
CA SER A 127 -41.87 25.27 57.45
C SER A 127 -41.41 26.73 57.59
N PRO A 128 -40.57 27.07 58.57
CA PRO A 128 -40.12 28.46 58.79
C PRO A 128 -39.20 28.99 57.69
N ASP A 129 -38.41 28.11 57.08
CA ASP A 129 -37.39 28.43 56.09
C ASP A 129 -37.24 27.28 55.06
N ALA A 130 -36.51 27.56 53.97
CA ALA A 130 -36.34 26.62 52.86
C ALA A 130 -35.52 25.37 53.25
N ASP A 131 -34.57 25.49 54.17
CA ASP A 131 -33.73 24.36 54.60
C ASP A 131 -34.52 23.37 55.47
N GLN A 132 -35.38 23.87 56.35
CA GLN A 132 -36.33 23.06 57.11
C GLN A 132 -37.39 22.45 56.21
N ALA A 133 -37.91 23.19 55.23
CA ALA A 133 -38.84 22.64 54.25
C ALA A 133 -38.20 21.48 53.47
N ARG A 134 -36.94 21.64 53.01
CA ARG A 134 -36.18 20.57 52.33
C ARG A 134 -36.04 19.34 53.22
N THR A 135 -35.62 19.52 54.47
CA THR A 135 -35.43 18.41 55.43
C THR A 135 -36.73 17.66 55.71
N ARG A 136 -37.85 18.38 55.86
CA ARG A 136 -39.18 17.77 56.07
C ARG A 136 -39.69 17.05 54.83
N LEU A 137 -39.49 17.60 53.64
CA LEU A 137 -39.85 16.93 52.38
C LEU A 137 -39.07 15.62 52.20
N MET A 138 -37.78 15.61 52.54
CA MET A 138 -36.96 14.40 52.55
C MET A 138 -37.50 13.35 53.53
N GLY A 139 -37.81 13.75 54.77
CA GLY A 139 -38.30 12.84 55.80
C GLY A 139 -39.71 12.28 55.53
N ASN A 140 -40.64 13.13 55.09
CA ASN A 140 -42.04 12.76 54.94
C ASN A 140 -42.33 11.96 53.66
N PHE A 141 -41.60 12.23 52.57
CA PHE A 141 -41.85 11.64 51.26
C PHE A 141 -40.70 10.74 50.77
N GLY A 142 -39.70 10.47 51.62
CA GLY A 142 -38.55 9.62 51.27
C GLY A 142 -37.68 10.18 50.14
N LEU A 143 -37.69 11.50 49.95
CA LEU A 143 -37.01 12.17 48.85
C LEU A 143 -35.53 12.39 49.18
N SER A 144 -34.69 12.38 48.14
CA SER A 144 -33.30 12.86 48.24
C SER A 144 -33.23 14.39 48.33
N GLU A 145 -32.08 14.90 48.77
CA GLU A 145 -31.81 16.34 48.80
C GLU A 145 -31.99 17.02 47.43
N ALA A 146 -31.52 16.37 46.37
CA ALA A 146 -31.62 16.90 45.00
C ALA A 146 -33.07 16.96 44.52
N GLN A 147 -33.90 15.96 44.83
CA GLN A 147 -35.32 15.95 44.52
C GLN A 147 -36.08 17.00 45.32
N ALA A 148 -35.84 17.08 46.64
CA ALA A 148 -36.48 18.06 47.49
C ALA A 148 -36.16 19.50 47.06
N THR A 149 -34.91 19.76 46.68
CA THR A 149 -34.50 21.06 46.11
C THR A 149 -35.23 21.35 44.80
N ALA A 150 -35.31 20.37 43.89
CA ALA A 150 -36.03 20.53 42.62
C ALA A 150 -37.53 20.78 42.78
N ILE A 151 -38.15 20.24 43.85
CA ILE A 151 -39.55 20.49 44.20
C ILE A 151 -39.73 21.91 44.74
N LEU A 152 -38.81 22.39 45.60
CA LEU A 152 -38.83 23.77 46.10
C LEU A 152 -38.64 24.79 44.97
N ASP A 153 -37.80 24.48 43.98
CA ASP A 153 -37.57 25.31 42.79
C ASP A 153 -38.69 25.22 41.75
N MET A 154 -39.71 24.40 42.01
CA MET A 154 -40.82 24.20 41.08
C MET A 154 -41.70 25.46 40.99
N GLN A 155 -42.04 25.85 39.76
CA GLN A 155 -42.94 26.97 39.51
C GLN A 155 -44.40 26.52 39.46
N LEU A 156 -45.31 27.32 40.02
CA LEU A 156 -46.76 27.04 40.08
C LEU A 156 -47.40 26.75 38.71
N ARG A 157 -46.83 27.23 37.60
CA ARG A 157 -47.33 26.90 36.25
C ARG A 157 -47.25 25.41 35.90
N ARG A 158 -46.33 24.66 36.53
CA ARG A 158 -46.14 23.22 36.31
C ARG A 158 -47.27 22.36 36.84
N LEU A 159 -48.19 22.95 37.59
CA LEU A 159 -49.40 22.31 38.13
C LEU A 159 -50.48 22.11 37.07
N ALA A 160 -50.39 22.80 35.93
CA ALA A 160 -51.34 22.61 34.84
C ALA A 160 -51.28 21.18 34.30
N ALA A 161 -52.43 20.59 33.95
CA ALA A 161 -52.52 19.21 33.47
C ALA A 161 -51.58 18.92 32.28
N LEU A 162 -51.42 19.88 31.37
CA LEU A 162 -50.52 19.77 30.23
C LEU A 162 -49.04 19.70 30.64
N GLU A 163 -48.64 20.45 31.67
CA GLU A 163 -47.26 20.44 32.16
C GLU A 163 -46.95 19.17 32.96
N ARG A 164 -47.93 18.66 33.72
CA ARG A 164 -47.84 17.32 34.33
C ARG A 164 -47.64 16.24 33.26
N GLN A 165 -48.44 16.25 32.20
CA GLN A 165 -48.32 15.27 31.12
C GLN A 165 -46.93 15.29 30.49
N LYS A 166 -46.36 16.48 30.26
CA LYS A 166 -44.98 16.61 29.73
C LYS A 166 -43.93 15.98 30.65
N ILE A 167 -44.07 16.10 31.97
CA ILE A 167 -43.15 15.48 32.94
C ILE A 167 -43.29 13.95 32.89
N GLU A 168 -44.51 13.43 32.81
CA GLU A 168 -44.77 11.99 32.67
C GLU A 168 -44.21 11.43 31.35
N ASP A 169 -44.37 12.16 30.25
CA ASP A 169 -43.86 11.77 28.94
C ASP A 169 -42.32 11.84 28.91
N GLU A 170 -41.72 12.90 29.46
CA GLU A 170 -40.26 13.02 29.62
C GLU A 170 -39.71 11.86 30.47
N TYR A 171 -40.40 11.51 31.56
CA TYR A 171 -40.00 10.37 32.40
C TYR A 171 -40.00 9.04 31.64
N LYS A 172 -41.03 8.79 30.82
CA LYS A 172 -41.11 7.59 29.97
C LYS A 172 -39.99 7.56 28.94
N GLU A 173 -39.73 8.68 28.25
CA GLU A 173 -38.65 8.78 27.26
C GLU A 173 -37.27 8.56 27.89
N VAL A 174 -36.99 9.21 29.02
CA VAL A 174 -35.73 9.05 29.76
C VAL A 174 -35.58 7.61 30.26
N SER A 175 -36.64 6.99 30.75
CA SER A 175 -36.62 5.59 31.21
C SER A 175 -36.31 4.63 30.07
N ALA A 176 -36.97 4.78 28.92
CA ALA A 176 -36.70 3.98 27.72
C ALA A 176 -35.25 4.18 27.22
N HIS A 177 -34.75 5.42 27.29
CA HIS A 177 -33.37 5.72 26.93
C HIS A 177 -32.36 5.06 27.89
N ILE A 178 -32.63 5.05 29.20
CA ILE A 178 -31.81 4.36 30.19
C ILE A 178 -31.76 2.86 29.94
N GLU A 179 -32.90 2.23 29.61
CA GLU A 179 -32.95 0.82 29.26
C GLU A 179 -32.11 0.50 28.02
N TYR A 180 -32.20 1.35 26.99
CA TYR A 180 -31.34 1.24 25.81
C TYR A 180 -29.85 1.34 26.17
N LEU A 181 -29.45 2.37 26.93
CA LEU A 181 -28.05 2.58 27.32
C LEU A 181 -27.51 1.43 28.19
N ARG A 182 -28.31 0.92 29.14
CA ARG A 182 -27.97 -0.27 29.94
C ARG A 182 -27.82 -1.49 29.06
N GLY A 183 -28.74 -1.69 28.12
CA GLY A 183 -28.71 -2.78 27.15
C GLY A 183 -27.50 -2.73 26.22
N LEU A 184 -27.01 -1.53 25.90
CA LEU A 184 -25.80 -1.32 25.11
C LEU A 184 -24.53 -1.63 25.92
N LEU A 185 -24.46 -1.21 27.18
CA LEU A 185 -23.31 -1.49 28.06
C LEU A 185 -23.21 -2.96 28.48
N ALA A 186 -24.33 -3.67 28.55
CA ALA A 186 -24.37 -5.09 28.92
C ALA A 186 -23.87 -6.02 27.80
N ASP A 187 -23.98 -5.61 26.53
CA ASP A 187 -23.65 -6.45 25.38
C ASP A 187 -22.58 -5.81 24.48
N LYS A 188 -21.38 -6.38 24.51
CA LYS A 188 -20.25 -5.96 23.68
C LYS A 188 -20.57 -6.07 22.17
N GLN A 189 -21.40 -7.01 21.74
CA GLN A 189 -21.76 -7.15 20.33
C GLN A 189 -22.58 -5.95 19.83
N LYS A 190 -23.49 -5.42 20.65
CA LYS A 190 -24.23 -4.20 20.30
C LYS A 190 -23.31 -2.99 20.12
N ILE A 191 -22.28 -2.87 20.96
CA ILE A 191 -21.26 -1.82 20.79
C ILE A 191 -20.50 -2.00 19.48
N LEU A 192 -20.12 -3.24 19.12
CA LEU A 192 -19.43 -3.52 17.85
C LEU A 192 -20.33 -3.21 16.64
N THR A 193 -21.63 -3.52 16.72
CA THR A 193 -22.61 -3.16 15.69
C THR A 193 -22.69 -1.64 15.53
N LEU A 194 -22.74 -0.89 16.64
CA LEU A 194 -22.74 0.57 16.60
C LEU A 194 -21.44 1.13 16.00
N VAL A 195 -20.27 0.55 16.33
CA VAL A 195 -19.00 0.92 15.69
C VAL A 195 -19.06 0.68 14.19
N LYS A 196 -19.66 -0.43 13.75
CA LYS A 196 -19.81 -0.74 12.32
C LYS A 196 -20.70 0.28 11.63
N GLU A 197 -21.84 0.64 12.22
CA GLU A 197 -22.74 1.67 11.70
C GLU A 197 -22.04 3.03 11.60
N ASP A 198 -21.30 3.44 12.63
CA ASP A 198 -20.46 4.65 12.61
C ASP A 198 -19.48 4.62 11.41
N MET A 199 -18.82 3.48 11.16
CA MET A 199 -17.86 3.37 10.05
C MET A 199 -18.53 3.44 8.69
N VAL A 200 -19.74 2.88 8.54
CA VAL A 200 -20.51 2.97 7.28
C VAL A 200 -20.92 4.42 7.03
N TYR A 201 -21.44 5.10 8.04
CA TYR A 201 -21.79 6.51 7.95
C TYR A 201 -20.59 7.39 7.55
N LEU A 202 -19.42 7.16 8.17
CA LEU A 202 -18.20 7.89 7.81
C LEU A 202 -17.75 7.61 6.38
N LYS A 203 -17.87 6.36 5.91
CA LYS A 203 -17.56 6.00 4.52
C LYS A 203 -18.49 6.71 3.53
N GLU A 204 -19.78 6.77 3.81
CA GLU A 204 -20.75 7.44 2.94
C GLU A 204 -20.58 8.96 2.94
N THR A 205 -20.20 9.54 4.08
CA THR A 205 -20.05 10.99 4.23
C THR A 205 -18.72 11.50 3.65
N TYR A 206 -17.64 10.72 3.79
CA TYR A 206 -16.27 11.18 3.51
C TYR A 206 -15.49 10.31 2.52
N GLY A 207 -16.09 9.26 1.96
CA GLY A 207 -15.42 8.38 1.01
C GLY A 207 -15.14 9.07 -0.33
N ASP A 208 -14.00 8.75 -0.95
CA ASP A 208 -13.65 9.18 -2.29
C ASP A 208 -13.18 8.01 -3.18
N GLU A 209 -13.19 8.23 -4.49
CA GLU A 209 -12.72 7.26 -5.47
C GLU A 209 -11.20 7.12 -5.44
N ARG A 210 -10.73 5.90 -5.73
CA ARG A 210 -9.30 5.59 -5.71
C ARG A 210 -8.57 6.35 -6.83
N ARG A 211 -7.55 7.13 -6.46
CA ARG A 211 -6.73 7.92 -7.41
C ARG A 211 -5.55 7.13 -8.00
N SER A 212 -4.94 6.24 -7.23
CA SER A 212 -3.78 5.44 -7.66
C SER A 212 -4.22 4.07 -8.16
N GLN A 213 -3.75 3.66 -9.33
CA GLN A 213 -3.94 2.30 -9.86
C GLN A 213 -2.82 1.36 -9.38
N ILE A 214 -3.17 0.12 -9.05
CA ILE A 214 -2.18 -0.95 -8.86
C ILE A 214 -2.08 -1.71 -10.17
N ALA A 215 -0.93 -1.63 -10.83
CA ALA A 215 -0.60 -2.44 -11.98
C ALA A 215 0.19 -3.67 -11.53
N PHE A 216 -0.32 -4.86 -11.83
CA PHE A 216 0.36 -6.13 -11.55
C PHE A 216 1.24 -6.51 -12.77
N GLY A 217 2.48 -6.96 -12.55
CA GLY A 217 3.37 -7.44 -13.62
C GLY A 217 4.26 -6.38 -14.29
N LEU A 218 4.26 -5.13 -13.80
CA LEU A 218 5.35 -4.20 -14.08
C LEU A 218 6.45 -4.47 -13.06
N ASP A 219 7.34 -5.41 -13.36
CA ASP A 219 8.51 -5.64 -12.50
C ASP A 219 9.30 -4.33 -12.39
N ALA A 220 9.55 -3.91 -11.16
CA ALA A 220 10.25 -2.65 -10.85
C ALA A 220 11.72 -2.67 -11.30
N GLU A 221 12.24 -3.85 -11.61
CA GLU A 221 13.54 -4.05 -12.23
C GLU A 221 13.35 -4.03 -13.74
N ILE A 222 13.75 -2.93 -14.37
CA ILE A 222 14.01 -2.90 -15.81
C ILE A 222 15.00 -4.05 -16.06
N ASN A 223 14.52 -5.14 -16.65
CA ASN A 223 15.39 -6.25 -17.01
C ASN A 223 16.39 -5.70 -18.03
N MET A 224 17.66 -6.06 -17.89
CA MET A 224 18.71 -5.60 -18.81
C MET A 224 18.36 -5.95 -20.26
N GLU A 225 17.58 -7.02 -20.44
CA GLU A 225 16.88 -7.44 -21.65
C GLU A 225 16.14 -6.27 -22.33
N ASP A 226 15.32 -5.48 -21.62
CA ASP A 226 14.52 -4.40 -22.22
C ASP A 226 15.35 -3.23 -22.80
N ILE A 227 16.65 -3.17 -22.49
CA ILE A 227 17.59 -2.15 -22.97
C ILE A 227 18.34 -2.65 -24.22
N ILE A 228 18.52 -3.96 -24.35
CA ILE A 228 19.36 -4.59 -25.35
C ILE A 228 18.49 -5.00 -26.55
N PRO A 229 18.79 -4.52 -27.76
CA PRO A 229 18.00 -4.89 -28.93
C PRO A 229 18.06 -6.40 -29.15
N ASP A 230 16.91 -7.01 -29.42
CA ASP A 230 16.88 -8.40 -29.84
C ASP A 230 17.35 -8.50 -31.31
N GLU A 231 18.60 -8.89 -31.47
CA GLU A 231 19.24 -9.08 -32.76
C GLU A 231 19.93 -10.44 -32.83
N ASP A 232 19.97 -11.00 -34.04
CA ASP A 232 20.70 -12.21 -34.34
C ASP A 232 22.21 -11.97 -34.21
N VAL A 233 22.82 -12.72 -33.30
CA VAL A 233 24.26 -12.72 -33.08
C VAL A 233 24.86 -14.08 -33.37
N LEU A 234 26.12 -14.06 -33.78
CA LEU A 234 26.95 -15.23 -33.95
C LEU A 234 27.86 -15.37 -32.72
N VAL A 235 27.71 -16.47 -32.00
CA VAL A 235 28.56 -16.79 -30.85
C VAL A 235 29.64 -17.75 -31.29
N SER A 236 30.88 -17.41 -30.98
CA SER A 236 32.07 -18.21 -31.33
C SER A 236 32.84 -18.57 -30.08
N ILE A 237 33.24 -19.84 -29.96
CA ILE A 237 34.04 -20.39 -28.85
C ILE A 237 35.26 -21.10 -29.45
N THR A 238 36.45 -20.80 -28.95
CA THR A 238 37.70 -21.48 -29.35
C THR A 238 38.04 -22.64 -28.42
N GLN A 239 38.92 -23.55 -28.87
CA GLN A 239 39.43 -24.68 -28.07
C GLN A 239 40.11 -24.25 -26.76
N ARG A 240 40.67 -23.05 -26.72
CA ARG A 240 41.26 -22.47 -25.50
C ARG A 240 40.22 -21.77 -24.60
N GLY A 241 38.95 -21.89 -24.92
CA GLY A 241 37.85 -21.32 -24.16
C GLY A 241 37.73 -19.81 -24.29
N TYR A 242 38.09 -19.22 -25.43
CA TYR A 242 37.75 -17.81 -25.71
C TYR A 242 36.37 -17.73 -26.36
N ILE A 243 35.50 -16.89 -25.81
CA ILE A 243 34.14 -16.65 -26.29
C ILE A 243 33.93 -15.17 -26.64
N LYS A 244 33.12 -14.95 -27.69
CA LYS A 244 32.58 -13.65 -28.06
C LYS A 244 31.25 -13.78 -28.80
N ARG A 245 30.46 -12.71 -28.78
CA ARG A 245 29.33 -12.52 -29.70
C ARG A 245 29.67 -11.45 -30.73
N THR A 246 29.21 -11.65 -31.95
CA THR A 246 29.34 -10.67 -33.03
C THR A 246 28.01 -10.59 -33.77
N PRO A 247 27.45 -9.40 -34.05
CA PRO A 247 26.21 -9.28 -34.81
C PRO A 247 26.33 -9.96 -36.18
N VAL A 248 25.28 -10.67 -36.61
CA VAL A 248 25.27 -11.32 -37.94
C VAL A 248 25.44 -10.29 -39.06
N SER A 249 25.00 -9.05 -38.84
CA SER A 249 25.19 -7.92 -39.75
C SER A 249 26.66 -7.61 -40.08
N ALA A 250 27.59 -7.92 -39.17
CA ALA A 250 29.03 -7.78 -39.40
C ALA A 250 29.59 -8.82 -40.41
N TYR A 251 28.87 -9.92 -40.64
CA TYR A 251 29.18 -10.95 -41.63
C TYR A 251 28.37 -10.71 -42.92
N ARG A 252 28.71 -9.63 -43.64
CA ARG A 252 28.04 -9.25 -44.89
C ARG A 252 28.06 -10.40 -45.92
N LYS A 253 26.90 -10.74 -46.52
CA LYS A 253 26.79 -11.66 -47.67
C LYS A 253 27.67 -11.18 -48.83
N GLN A 254 28.69 -11.95 -49.19
CA GLN A 254 29.44 -11.77 -50.43
C GLN A 254 28.91 -12.76 -51.48
N GLN A 255 28.79 -12.35 -52.75
CA GLN A 255 28.34 -13.25 -53.81
C GLN A 255 29.31 -14.45 -53.95
N ARG A 256 28.76 -15.61 -54.33
CA ARG A 256 29.49 -16.89 -54.45
C ARG A 256 30.74 -16.69 -55.34
N GLY A 257 31.92 -17.08 -54.84
CA GLY A 257 33.17 -17.13 -55.62
C GLY A 257 34.32 -16.22 -55.17
N GLY A 258 34.16 -15.41 -54.12
CA GLY A 258 35.26 -14.60 -53.55
C GLY A 258 36.13 -15.35 -52.53
N LYS A 259 37.44 -15.04 -52.45
CA LYS A 259 38.34 -15.51 -51.37
C LYS A 259 37.71 -15.20 -50.01
N GLY A 260 37.57 -16.22 -49.15
CA GLY A 260 36.78 -16.18 -47.91
C GLY A 260 37.10 -15.01 -46.97
N LEU A 261 36.07 -14.50 -46.32
CA LEU A 261 36.14 -13.49 -45.27
C LEU A 261 36.80 -14.07 -44.01
N ILE A 262 37.92 -13.49 -43.54
CA ILE A 262 38.68 -13.99 -42.36
C ILE A 262 37.86 -13.87 -41.07
N GLY A 263 37.29 -14.97 -40.59
CA GLY A 263 36.29 -14.98 -39.51
C GLY A 263 36.79 -14.55 -38.13
N MET A 264 37.94 -15.05 -37.66
CA MET A 264 38.49 -14.76 -36.33
C MET A 264 40.02 -14.85 -36.39
N SER A 265 40.74 -13.91 -35.77
CA SER A 265 42.20 -14.01 -35.63
C SER A 265 42.53 -14.92 -34.45
N THR A 266 43.05 -16.11 -34.72
CA THR A 266 43.44 -17.05 -33.68
C THR A 266 44.89 -16.82 -33.25
N ARG A 267 45.25 -17.16 -32.00
CA ARG A 267 46.67 -17.28 -31.62
C ARG A 267 47.25 -18.50 -32.36
N GLU A 268 48.57 -18.56 -32.53
CA GLU A 268 49.22 -19.74 -33.14
C GLU A 268 48.72 -21.03 -32.45
N LYS A 269 48.04 -21.88 -33.22
CA LYS A 269 47.37 -23.12 -32.77
C LYS A 269 46.18 -22.93 -31.82
N ASP A 270 45.31 -21.95 -32.07
CA ASP A 270 43.96 -21.89 -31.49
C ASP A 270 42.95 -22.03 -32.63
N GLU A 271 41.97 -22.90 -32.47
CA GLU A 271 40.97 -23.21 -33.50
C GLU A 271 39.59 -22.95 -32.94
N LEU A 272 38.66 -22.64 -33.84
CA LEU A 272 37.27 -22.45 -33.48
C LEU A 272 36.63 -23.82 -33.23
N GLU A 273 36.05 -24.00 -32.06
CA GLU A 273 35.45 -25.26 -31.60
C GLU A 273 33.92 -25.24 -31.75
N HIS A 274 33.28 -24.14 -31.35
CA HIS A 274 31.82 -23.97 -31.50
C HIS A 274 31.50 -22.66 -32.21
N LEU A 275 30.56 -22.74 -33.16
CA LEU A 275 29.99 -21.59 -33.86
C LEU A 275 28.50 -21.82 -34.04
N PHE A 276 27.68 -20.96 -33.46
CA PHE A 276 26.22 -21.05 -33.57
C PHE A 276 25.59 -19.67 -33.56
N ALA A 277 24.41 -19.57 -34.18
CA ALA A 277 23.58 -18.37 -34.14
C ALA A 277 22.65 -18.42 -32.93
N ALA A 278 22.44 -17.28 -32.30
CA ALA A 278 21.51 -17.11 -31.20
C ALA A 278 20.88 -15.71 -31.25
N GLY A 279 19.66 -15.57 -30.75
CA GLY A 279 19.11 -14.25 -30.43
C GLY A 279 19.84 -13.66 -29.23
N SER A 280 19.95 -12.33 -29.18
CA SER A 280 20.66 -11.65 -28.08
C SER A 280 20.03 -11.93 -26.70
N HIS A 281 18.74 -12.29 -26.68
CA HIS A 281 17.97 -12.61 -25.47
C HIS A 281 17.95 -14.11 -25.12
N ASN A 282 18.42 -14.97 -26.02
CA ASN A 282 18.40 -16.42 -25.82
C ASN A 282 19.31 -16.79 -24.65
N THR A 283 18.94 -17.87 -23.96
CA THR A 283 19.78 -18.48 -22.92
C THR A 283 20.68 -19.51 -23.56
N ILE A 284 21.99 -19.44 -23.32
CA ILE A 284 22.95 -20.45 -23.78
C ILE A 284 23.24 -21.40 -22.62
N LEU A 285 23.02 -22.68 -22.87
CA LEU A 285 23.40 -23.76 -21.96
C LEU A 285 24.79 -24.27 -22.30
N PHE A 286 25.72 -24.14 -21.37
CA PHE A 286 27.09 -24.62 -21.46
C PHE A 286 27.25 -25.91 -20.66
N PHE A 287 27.52 -27.00 -21.34
CA PHE A 287 27.74 -28.32 -20.74
C PHE A 287 29.21 -28.54 -20.48
N SER A 288 29.56 -28.97 -19.28
CA SER A 288 30.93 -29.21 -18.84
C SER A 288 31.29 -30.69 -18.88
N ASN A 289 32.58 -31.00 -19.08
CA ASN A 289 33.14 -32.35 -18.96
C ASN A 289 33.00 -32.96 -17.54
N ARG A 290 32.59 -32.17 -16.55
CA ARG A 290 32.27 -32.62 -15.18
C ARG A 290 30.78 -32.85 -14.94
N GLY A 291 29.94 -32.83 -15.98
CA GLY A 291 28.51 -33.05 -15.88
C GLY A 291 27.73 -31.87 -15.28
N LYS A 292 28.32 -30.66 -15.28
CA LYS A 292 27.62 -29.43 -14.89
C LYS A 292 27.03 -28.74 -16.12
N VAL A 293 25.92 -28.04 -15.90
CA VAL A 293 25.30 -27.15 -16.89
C VAL A 293 25.30 -25.74 -16.34
N TYR A 294 25.83 -24.81 -17.10
CA TYR A 294 25.76 -23.38 -16.81
C TYR A 294 24.80 -22.71 -17.79
N ALA A 295 23.91 -21.87 -17.30
CA ALA A 295 22.99 -21.11 -18.13
C ALA A 295 23.37 -19.64 -18.08
N GLU A 296 23.61 -19.03 -19.24
CA GLU A 296 23.98 -17.62 -19.33
C GLU A 296 23.25 -16.94 -20.49
N LYS A 297 22.85 -15.67 -20.29
CA LYS A 297 22.16 -14.93 -21.34
C LYS A 297 23.14 -14.50 -22.43
N THR A 298 22.70 -14.58 -23.68
CA THR A 298 23.58 -14.30 -24.84
C THR A 298 24.14 -12.88 -24.78
N TYR A 299 23.36 -11.89 -24.33
CA TYR A 299 23.82 -10.50 -24.18
C TYR A 299 24.92 -10.28 -23.13
N ASN A 300 25.09 -11.18 -22.15
CA ASN A 300 26.18 -11.11 -21.17
C ASN A 300 27.54 -11.53 -21.76
N ILE A 301 27.53 -12.15 -22.94
CA ILE A 301 28.76 -12.42 -23.70
C ILE A 301 29.27 -11.10 -24.31
N PRO A 302 30.57 -10.79 -24.19
CA PRO A 302 31.13 -9.57 -24.78
C PRO A 302 30.94 -9.50 -26.30
N GLU A 303 30.38 -8.39 -26.73
CA GLU A 303 30.25 -8.05 -28.15
C GLU A 303 31.58 -7.51 -28.66
N LEU A 304 32.13 -8.19 -29.67
CA LEU A 304 33.44 -7.86 -30.21
C LEU A 304 33.46 -8.00 -31.72
N ASP A 305 34.38 -7.28 -32.34
CA ASP A 305 34.60 -7.34 -33.78
C ASP A 305 34.92 -8.75 -34.26
N ARG A 306 34.60 -9.00 -35.53
CA ARG A 306 34.88 -10.24 -36.24
C ARG A 306 36.35 -10.68 -36.09
N THR A 307 37.31 -9.76 -36.20
CA THR A 307 38.74 -10.11 -36.09
C THR A 307 39.23 -10.30 -34.65
N ALA A 308 38.46 -9.91 -33.64
CA ALA A 308 38.89 -9.94 -32.24
C ALA A 308 38.99 -11.38 -31.68
N LYS A 309 39.83 -11.55 -30.66
CA LYS A 309 40.10 -12.86 -30.04
C LYS A 309 39.04 -13.34 -29.05
N GLY A 310 38.15 -12.45 -28.59
CA GLY A 310 37.20 -12.78 -27.54
C GLY A 310 37.78 -12.65 -26.12
N THR A 311 36.96 -13.01 -25.15
CA THR A 311 37.28 -13.05 -23.72
C THR A 311 37.28 -14.48 -23.21
N SER A 312 38.01 -14.78 -22.14
CA SER A 312 38.02 -16.14 -21.60
C SER A 312 36.66 -16.50 -21.00
N LEU A 313 36.16 -17.71 -21.28
CA LEU A 313 34.96 -18.29 -20.69
C LEU A 313 35.01 -18.31 -19.16
N MET A 314 36.20 -18.44 -18.57
CA MET A 314 36.39 -18.40 -17.11
C MET A 314 36.01 -17.04 -16.48
N ASN A 315 35.97 -15.97 -17.27
CA ASN A 315 35.54 -14.65 -16.78
C ASN A 315 34.02 -14.47 -16.81
N ILE A 316 33.31 -15.34 -17.53
CA ILE A 316 31.85 -15.27 -17.72
C ILE A 316 31.17 -16.35 -16.88
N LEU A 317 31.75 -17.54 -16.84
CA LEU A 317 31.22 -18.69 -16.11
C LEU A 317 32.16 -19.07 -14.96
N PRO A 318 31.63 -19.43 -13.77
CA PRO A 318 32.43 -19.87 -12.63
C PRO A 318 32.89 -21.33 -12.82
N LEU A 319 33.86 -21.52 -13.72
CA LEU A 319 34.48 -22.81 -14.03
C LEU A 319 35.56 -23.17 -13.00
N LEU A 320 35.65 -24.46 -12.64
CA LEU A 320 36.75 -24.96 -11.80
C LEU A 320 38.05 -25.12 -12.62
N PRO A 321 39.23 -25.20 -11.96
CA PRO A 321 40.47 -25.55 -12.64
C PRO A 321 40.34 -26.89 -13.39
N GLU A 322 40.80 -26.92 -14.64
CA GLU A 322 40.70 -28.06 -15.57
C GLU A 322 39.26 -28.45 -16.00
N GLU A 323 38.26 -27.62 -15.70
CA GLU A 323 36.90 -27.79 -16.20
C GLU A 323 36.77 -27.20 -17.62
N LYS A 324 36.24 -27.98 -18.56
CA LYS A 324 36.10 -27.58 -19.97
C LYS A 324 34.66 -27.74 -20.42
N ILE A 325 34.21 -26.81 -21.25
CA ILE A 325 32.92 -26.90 -21.92
C ILE A 325 33.02 -27.91 -23.06
N THR A 326 32.09 -28.86 -23.12
CA THR A 326 31.99 -29.91 -24.15
C THR A 326 30.95 -29.56 -25.21
N ALA A 327 29.89 -28.84 -24.83
CA ALA A 327 28.84 -28.41 -25.74
C ALA A 327 28.24 -27.09 -25.28
N ALA A 328 27.79 -26.27 -26.24
CA ALA A 328 27.03 -25.06 -26.00
C ALA A 328 25.76 -25.09 -26.88
N LEU A 329 24.59 -24.88 -26.26
CA LEU A 329 23.30 -24.95 -26.94
C LEU A 329 22.51 -23.66 -26.67
N PRO A 330 22.15 -22.87 -27.71
CA PRO A 330 21.23 -21.76 -27.53
C PRO A 330 19.79 -22.27 -27.39
N VAL A 331 19.09 -21.77 -26.38
CA VAL A 331 17.68 -22.05 -26.08
C VAL A 331 16.93 -20.72 -26.12
N HIS A 332 15.94 -20.63 -27.01
CA HIS A 332 15.08 -19.45 -27.13
C HIS A 332 14.04 -19.44 -26.01
N ASP A 333 13.24 -20.51 -25.92
CA ASP A 333 12.35 -20.77 -24.79
C ASP A 333 12.55 -22.22 -24.28
N PHE A 334 12.52 -22.40 -22.96
CA PHE A 334 12.55 -23.73 -22.35
C PHE A 334 11.25 -24.52 -22.60
N ALA A 335 10.18 -23.86 -23.04
CA ALA A 335 8.97 -24.52 -23.51
C ALA A 335 9.12 -25.18 -24.89
N ASP A 336 10.12 -24.80 -25.68
CA ASP A 336 10.31 -25.30 -27.06
C ASP A 336 10.77 -26.76 -27.12
N ALA A 337 11.30 -27.30 -26.01
CA ALA A 337 11.78 -28.68 -25.94
C ALA A 337 11.47 -29.31 -24.58
N GLU A 338 10.70 -30.40 -24.59
CA GLU A 338 10.29 -31.13 -23.37
C GLU A 338 11.44 -31.98 -22.78
N TYR A 339 12.41 -32.39 -23.60
CA TYR A 339 13.53 -33.23 -23.18
C TYR A 339 14.84 -32.80 -23.85
N LEU A 340 15.94 -32.87 -23.11
CA LEU A 340 17.30 -32.71 -23.62
C LEU A 340 18.04 -34.04 -23.46
N THR A 341 18.57 -34.57 -24.56
CA THR A 341 19.33 -35.82 -24.54
C THR A 341 20.82 -35.52 -24.50
N MET A 342 21.51 -36.07 -23.50
CA MET A 342 22.97 -36.03 -23.37
C MET A 342 23.52 -37.44 -23.64
N ILE A 343 24.60 -37.54 -24.41
CA ILE A 343 25.26 -38.81 -24.76
C ILE A 343 26.69 -38.81 -24.20
#